data_AF-A0A4R5DYG7-F1
#
_entry.id   AF-A0A4R5DYG7-F1
#
_cell.length_a   1.000
_cell.length_b   1.000
_cell.length_c   1.000
_cell.angle_alpha   90.00
_cell.angle_beta   90.00
_cell.angle_gamma   90.00
#
_symmetry.space_group_name_H-M   'P 1'
#
loop_
_entity.id
_entity.type
_entity.pdbx_description
1 polymer ?
#
loop_
_entity_poly.entity_id
_entity_poly.type
_entity_poly.pdbx_seq_one_letter_code
_entity_poly.pdbx_strand_id
1 'polypeptide(L)'
;DPNENAMAERLFRTLKGDFEIRGFVSFSSAYEAVEKAINNYNAMRPHASLGYLTPHQAHYRTGPLPLKWYPYKKIRFGNVHYPDHYQKTG
;
A
#
# COMPACT_ATOMS: atom_id res chain seq x y z
N ASP A 1 14.01 -3.21 13.90
CA ASP A 1 13.72 -1.91 14.55
C ASP A 1 12.26 -1.75 15.00
N PRO A 2 11.97 -0.96 16.04
CA PRO A 2 10.59 -0.64 16.46
C PRO A 2 9.71 -0.06 15.33
N ASN A 3 10.31 0.69 14.40
CA ASN A 3 9.61 1.25 13.24
C ASN A 3 9.16 0.16 12.25
N GLU A 4 10.00 -0.84 11.99
CA GLU A 4 9.65 -1.97 11.12
C GLU A 4 8.48 -2.78 11.70
N ASN A 5 8.46 -2.99 13.02
CA ASN A 5 7.34 -3.66 13.68
C ASN A 5 6.03 -2.86 13.53
N ALA A 6 6.07 -1.54 13.72
CA ALA A 6 4.90 -0.69 13.54
C ALA A 6 4.38 -0.72 12.08
N MET A 7 5.27 -0.78 11.09
CA MET A 7 4.89 -0.98 9.68
C MET A 7 4.25 -2.35 9.46
N ALA A 8 4.85 -3.42 9.99
CA ALA A 8 4.34 -4.77 9.87
C ALA A 8 2.95 -4.91 10.50
N GLU A 9 2.73 -4.36 11.69
CA GLU A 9 1.42 -4.36 12.35
C GLU A 9 0.34 -3.65 11.53
N ARG A 10 0.69 -2.53 10.88
CA ARG A 10 -0.24 -1.82 10.01
C ARG A 10 -0.61 -2.67 8.79
N LEU A 11 0.37 -3.32 8.17
CA LEU A 11 0.13 -4.24 7.05
C LEU A 11 -0.75 -5.41 7.48
N PHE A 12 -0.44 -6.05 8.62
CA PHE A 12 -1.23 -7.15 9.15
C PHE A 12 -2.66 -6.76 9.49
N ARG A 13 -2.87 -5.55 10.03
CA ARG A 13 -4.22 -5.03 10.26
C ARG A 13 -5.02 -4.92 8.96
N THR A 14 -4.40 -4.41 7.90
CA THR A 14 -5.02 -4.35 6.56
C THR A 14 -5.32 -5.74 6.03
N LEU A 15 -4.36 -6.68 6.08
CA LEU A 15 -4.58 -8.06 5.60
C LEU A 15 -5.71 -8.77 6.35
N LYS A 16 -5.75 -8.66 7.68
CA LYS A 16 -6.80 -9.27 8.50
C LYS A 16 -8.18 -8.66 8.25
N GLY A 17 -8.24 -7.37 7.90
CA GLY A 17 -9.49 -6.68 7.57
C GLY A 17 -10.03 -7.05 6.20
N ASP A 18 -9.15 -7.10 5.20
CA ASP A 18 -9.55 -7.24 3.81
C ASP A 18 -9.73 -8.70 3.35
N PHE A 19 -9.11 -9.66 4.05
CA PHE A 19 -9.12 -11.08 3.68
C PHE A 19 -9.73 -11.99 4.76
N GLU A 20 -10.48 -11.43 5.71
CA GLU A 20 -11.19 -12.17 6.77
C GLU A 20 -10.31 -13.21 7.50
N ILE A 21 -9.02 -12.89 7.70
CA ILE A 21 -8.03 -13.79 8.32
C ILE A 21 -8.32 -13.91 9.83
N ARG A 22 -9.34 -14.69 10.20
CA ARG A 22 -9.84 -14.87 11.56
C ARG A 22 -10.43 -16.27 11.74
N GLY A 23 -10.05 -16.93 12.83
CA GLY A 23 -10.63 -18.21 13.24
C GLY A 23 -10.30 -19.35 12.26
N PHE A 24 -9.29 -20.14 12.58
CA PHE A 24 -8.90 -21.29 11.76
C PHE A 24 -9.00 -22.57 12.57
N VAL A 25 -9.52 -23.63 11.92
CA VAL A 25 -9.65 -24.96 12.53
C VAL A 25 -8.28 -25.65 12.63
N SER A 26 -7.35 -25.31 11.73
CA SER A 26 -5.98 -25.86 11.74
C SER A 26 -4.94 -24.83 11.32
N PHE A 27 -3.70 -25.07 11.72
CA PHE A 27 -2.56 -24.28 11.27
C PHE A 27 -2.44 -24.25 9.73
N SER A 28 -2.63 -25.40 9.08
CA SER A 28 -2.57 -25.49 7.62
C SER A 28 -3.58 -24.57 6.94
N SER A 29 -4.83 -24.55 7.42
CA SER A 29 -5.85 -23.65 6.88
C SER A 29 -5.51 -22.17 7.10
N ALA A 30 -4.90 -21.84 8.24
CA ALA A 30 -4.43 -20.49 8.52
C ALA A 30 -3.30 -20.07 7.58
N TYR A 31 -2.34 -20.98 7.37
CA TYR A 31 -1.20 -20.75 6.49
C TYR A 31 -1.65 -20.47 5.05
N GLU A 32 -2.51 -21.31 4.49
CA GLU A 32 -3.04 -21.12 3.13
C GLU A 32 -3.82 -19.81 2.98
N ALA A 33 -4.63 -19.45 3.99
CA ALA A 33 -5.37 -18.19 3.96
C ALA A 33 -4.44 -16.97 3.97
N VAL A 34 -3.39 -17.02 4.80
CA VAL A 34 -2.37 -15.95 4.86
C VAL A 34 -1.59 -15.86 3.55
N GLU A 35 -1.17 -16.99 2.97
CA GLU A 35 -0.47 -17.02 1.70
C GLU A 35 -1.32 -16.42 0.57
N LYS A 36 -2.60 -16.82 0.48
CA LYS A 36 -3.57 -16.23 -0.47
C LYS A 36 -3.74 -14.73 -0.26
N ALA A 37 -3.84 -14.27 0.99
CA ALA A 37 -3.97 -12.86 1.29
C ALA A 37 -2.74 -12.05 0.85
N ILE A 38 -1.53 -12.57 1.10
CA ILE A 38 -0.27 -11.93 0.66
C ILE A 38 -0.23 -11.85 -0.86
N ASN A 39 -0.53 -12.95 -1.56
CA ASN A 39 -0.54 -12.99 -3.01
C ASN A 39 -1.56 -12.02 -3.61
N ASN A 40 -2.78 -11.98 -3.06
CA ASN A 40 -3.82 -11.05 -3.50
C ASN A 40 -3.41 -9.59 -3.28
N TYR A 41 -2.83 -9.28 -2.11
CA TYR A 41 -2.34 -7.93 -1.81
C TYR A 41 -1.24 -7.50 -2.79
N ASN A 42 -0.27 -8.36 -3.04
CA ASN A 42 0.91 -8.02 -3.85
C ASN A 42 0.65 -8.02 -5.36
N ALA A 43 -0.17 -8.96 -5.85
CA ALA A 43 -0.29 -9.23 -7.28
C ALA A 43 -1.65 -8.83 -7.88
N MET A 44 -2.72 -8.73 -7.08
CA MET A 44 -4.07 -8.49 -7.61
C MET A 44 -4.65 -7.14 -7.20
N ARG A 45 -4.36 -6.66 -5.98
CA ARG A 45 -4.96 -5.43 -5.45
C ARG A 45 -4.30 -4.18 -6.02
N PRO A 46 -5.02 -3.32 -6.75
CA PRO A 46 -4.50 -2.01 -7.14
C PRO A 46 -4.57 -1.03 -5.97
N HIS A 47 -3.48 -0.33 -5.70
CA HIS A 47 -3.42 0.66 -4.62
C HIS A 47 -3.48 2.08 -5.20
N ALA A 48 -4.43 2.89 -4.74
CA ALA A 48 -4.53 4.30 -5.14
C ALA A 48 -3.23 5.08 -4.85
N SER A 49 -2.53 4.71 -3.78
CA SER A 49 -1.21 5.24 -3.40
C SER A 49 -0.09 4.92 -4.38
N LEU A 50 -0.27 3.86 -5.16
CA LEU A 50 0.69 3.42 -6.16
C LEU A 50 0.20 3.79 -7.58
N GLY A 51 -0.73 4.75 -7.70
CA GLY A 51 -1.30 5.12 -8.99
C GLY A 51 -2.22 4.05 -9.59
N TYR A 52 -2.91 3.27 -8.75
CA TYR A 52 -3.69 2.06 -9.11
C TYR A 52 -2.83 0.94 -9.72
N LEU A 53 -1.58 0.84 -9.29
CA LEU A 53 -0.76 -0.34 -9.52
C LEU A 53 -0.83 -1.28 -8.33
N THR A 54 -0.53 -2.55 -8.57
CA THR A 54 -0.26 -3.52 -7.51
C THR A 54 1.15 -3.28 -6.93
N PRO A 55 1.42 -3.72 -5.68
CA PRO A 55 2.76 -3.62 -5.10
C PRO A 55 3.84 -4.26 -5.97
N HIS A 56 3.58 -5.42 -6.59
CA HIS A 56 4.49 -6.02 -7.56
C HIS A 56 4.77 -5.09 -8.75
N GLN A 57 3.72 -4.55 -9.37
CA GLN A 57 3.88 -3.67 -10.53
C GLN A 57 4.65 -2.38 -10.18
N ALA A 58 4.37 -1.81 -9.00
CA ALA A 58 5.04 -0.62 -8.53
C ALA A 58 6.51 -0.86 -8.21
N HIS A 59 6.86 -2.04 -7.67
CA HIS A 59 8.23 -2.41 -7.34
C HIS A 59 9.15 -2.41 -8.56
N TYR A 60 8.64 -2.82 -9.73
CA TYR A 60 9.40 -2.83 -10.98
C TYR A 60 9.39 -1.50 -11.73
N ARG A 61 8.62 -0.49 -11.29
CA ARG A 61 8.65 0.83 -11.92
C ARG A 61 9.81 1.66 -11.38
N THR A 62 10.45 2.37 -12.30
CA THR A 62 11.45 3.40 -11.99
C THR A 62 10.82 4.79 -12.12
N GLY A 63 11.27 5.72 -11.29
CA GLY A 63 10.76 7.08 -11.25
C GLY A 63 9.57 7.30 -10.30
N PRO A 64 9.16 8.55 -10.12
CA PRO A 64 8.15 8.94 -9.14
C PRO A 64 6.75 8.45 -9.55
N LEU A 65 6.03 7.84 -8.62
CA LEU A 65 4.61 7.54 -8.78
C LEU A 65 3.77 8.80 -8.53
N PRO A 66 2.79 9.11 -9.39
CA PRO A 66 1.95 10.29 -9.22
C PRO A 66 1.10 10.15 -7.94
N LEU A 67 1.24 11.11 -7.04
CA LEU A 67 0.40 11.19 -5.84
C LEU A 67 -1.02 11.60 -6.24
N LYS A 68 -2.02 10.80 -5.84
CA LYS A 68 -3.44 11.10 -6.08
C LYS A 68 -4.10 11.92 -4.99
N TRP A 69 -3.38 12.23 -3.92
CA TRP A 69 -3.87 13.09 -2.85
C TRP A 69 -2.96 14.29 -2.64
N TYR A 70 -3.59 15.43 -2.35
CA TYR A 70 -2.88 16.62 -1.91
C TYR A 70 -2.47 16.43 -0.44
N PRO A 71 -1.17 16.43 -0.10
CA PRO A 71 -0.77 16.32 1.29
C PRO A 71 -1.19 17.58 2.06
N TYR A 72 -2.02 17.38 3.07
CA TYR A 72 -2.66 18.41 3.91
C TYR A 72 -1.70 19.45 4.53
N LYS A 73 -0.41 19.11 4.70
CA LYS A 73 0.61 20.03 5.23
C LYS A 73 1.03 21.15 4.26
N LYS A 74 0.64 21.09 2.98
CA LYS A 74 1.11 22.03 1.94
C LYS A 74 0.35 23.36 1.85
N ILE A 75 -0.80 23.51 2.52
CA ILE A 75 -1.58 24.77 2.47
C ILE A 75 -0.94 25.86 3.36
N ARG A 76 -0.12 25.49 4.35
CA ARG A 76 0.42 26.46 5.33
C ARG A 76 1.73 27.15 4.93
N PHE A 77 2.44 26.67 3.91
CA PHE A 77 3.71 27.25 3.48
C PHE A 77 3.69 27.41 1.95
N GLY A 78 3.32 28.60 1.48
CA GLY A 78 3.03 28.91 0.06
C GLY A 78 4.20 28.81 -0.93
N ASN A 79 5.35 28.26 -0.54
CA ASN A 79 6.58 28.25 -1.35
C ASN A 79 7.12 26.83 -1.53
N VAL A 80 6.35 25.95 -2.16
CA VAL A 80 6.87 24.63 -2.60
C VAL A 80 6.90 24.60 -4.12
N HIS A 81 8.09 24.66 -4.69
CA HIS A 81 8.31 24.36 -6.11
C HIS A 81 8.14 22.86 -6.36
N TYR A 82 7.29 22.50 -7.31
CA TYR A 82 7.15 21.12 -7.75
C TYR A 82 8.18 20.85 -8.84
N PRO A 83 8.81 19.66 -8.87
CA PRO A 83 9.59 19.24 -10.01
C PRO A 83 8.68 19.03 -11.24
N ASP A 84 9.21 19.30 -12.43
CA ASP A 84 8.46 19.43 -13.70
C ASP A 84 7.61 18.21 -14.09
N HIS A 85 7.88 17.05 -13.51
CA HIS A 85 7.17 15.80 -13.79
C HIS A 85 5.85 15.64 -13.00
N TYR A 86 5.43 16.63 -12.21
CA TYR A 86 4.13 16.58 -11.51
C TYR A 86 2.97 16.88 -12.47
N GLN A 87 2.30 15.83 -12.96
CA GLN A 87 1.09 16.00 -13.77
C GLN A 87 -0.14 16.21 -12.86
N LYS A 88 -0.79 17.38 -13.00
CA LYS A 88 -2.13 17.63 -12.45
C LYS A 88 -3.10 16.67 -13.13
N THR A 89 -3.68 15.75 -12.37
CA THR A 89 -4.84 14.98 -12.85
C THR A 89 -6.08 15.75 -12.40
N GLY A 90 -6.89 16.17 -13.37
CA GLY A 90 -8.16 16.86 -13.17
C GLY A 90 -9.31 15.89 -12.91
#